data_AF-A0AB74F5T9-F1
#
_entry.id   AF-A0AB74F5T9-F1
#
_cell.length_a   1.000
_cell.length_b   1.000
_cell.length_c   1.000
_cell.angle_alpha   90.00
_cell.angle_beta   90.00
_cell.angle_gamma   90.00
#
_symmetry.space_group_name_H-M   'P 1'
#
loop_
_entity.id
_entity.type
_entity.pdbx_description
1 polymer ?
#
loop_
_entity_poly.entity_id
_entity_poly.type
_entity_poly.pdbx_seq_one_letter_code
_entity_poly.pdbx_strand_id
1 'polypeptide(L)'
;MKSKKEKAIEQLYKKYGKYGVSKKQLKEIINSGLKQGISLKSAIIGARLALSGQFGGNELFTVDDVCAVTGETEAEVIKRIKQLEREGHNVLHKGPLPA
;
A
#
# COMPACT_ATOMS: atom_id res chain seq x y z
N MET A 1 -8.43 23.17 -4.65
CA MET A 1 -7.53 22.05 -4.99
C MET A 1 -7.81 20.88 -4.03
N LYS A 2 -8.04 19.64 -4.50
CA LYS A 2 -8.38 18.50 -3.60
C LYS A 2 -7.19 18.10 -2.71
N SER A 3 -7.46 17.75 -1.46
CA SER A 3 -6.42 17.32 -0.50
C SER A 3 -5.77 15.98 -0.90
N LYS A 4 -4.57 15.68 -0.37
CA LYS A 4 -3.88 14.39 -0.61
C LYS A 4 -4.78 13.19 -0.27
N LYS A 5 -5.49 13.28 0.86
CA LYS A 5 -6.44 12.27 1.33
C LYS A 5 -7.60 12.07 0.37
N GLU A 6 -8.23 13.15 -0.11
CA GLU A 6 -9.33 13.06 -1.06
C GLU A 6 -8.90 12.45 -2.39
N LYS A 7 -7.72 12.83 -2.90
CA LYS A 7 -7.14 12.22 -4.10
C LYS A 7 -6.96 10.71 -3.92
N ALA A 8 -6.46 10.27 -2.77
CA ALA A 8 -6.29 8.84 -2.46
C ALA A 8 -7.63 8.10 -2.42
N ILE A 9 -8.66 8.67 -1.78
CA ILE A 9 -10.01 8.08 -1.75
C ILE A 9 -10.60 7.95 -3.16
N GLU A 10 -10.44 8.97 -4.01
CA GLU A 10 -10.91 8.91 -5.40
C GLU A 10 -10.19 7.82 -6.19
N GLN A 11 -8.88 7.65 -6.02
CA GLN A 11 -8.12 6.59 -6.69
C GLN A 11 -8.54 5.19 -6.22
N LEU A 12 -8.68 5.00 -4.90
CA LEU A 12 -9.17 3.74 -4.32
C LEU A 12 -10.59 3.43 -4.81
N TYR A 13 -11.47 4.42 -4.86
CA TYR A 13 -12.83 4.25 -5.36
C TYR A 13 -12.86 3.89 -6.84
N LYS A 14 -12.03 4.51 -7.67
CA LYS A 14 -11.91 4.14 -9.10
C LYS A 14 -11.51 2.67 -9.28
N LYS A 15 -10.64 2.14 -8.42
CA LYS A 15 -10.13 0.77 -8.51
C LYS A 15 -11.11 -0.25 -7.92
N TYR A 16 -11.64 0.03 -6.73
CA TYR A 16 -12.39 -0.93 -5.93
C TYR A 16 -13.91 -0.70 -5.88
N GLY A 17 -14.39 0.44 -6.40
CA GLY A 17 -15.83 0.77 -6.39
C GLY A 17 -16.70 -0.24 -7.13
N LYS A 18 -16.14 -0.89 -8.16
CA LYS A 18 -16.80 -1.99 -8.90
C LYS A 18 -17.10 -3.22 -8.05
N TYR A 19 -16.46 -3.37 -6.88
CA TYR A 19 -16.71 -4.45 -5.92
C TYR A 19 -17.69 -4.03 -4.80
N GLY A 20 -18.40 -2.91 -4.96
CA GLY A 20 -19.34 -2.40 -3.95
C GLY A 20 -18.70 -1.54 -2.86
N VAL A 21 -17.40 -1.24 -2.94
CA VAL A 21 -16.70 -0.39 -1.97
C VAL A 21 -17.11 1.06 -2.15
N SER A 22 -17.72 1.65 -1.13
CA SER A 22 -18.13 3.05 -1.14
C SER A 22 -17.02 4.02 -0.74
N LYS A 23 -17.10 5.28 -1.21
CA LYS A 23 -16.21 6.37 -0.74
C LYS A 23 -16.30 6.60 0.78
N LYS A 24 -17.45 6.29 1.39
CA LYS A 24 -17.65 6.40 2.85
C LYS A 24 -16.79 5.37 3.59
N GLN A 25 -16.84 4.10 3.19
CA GLN A 25 -16.01 3.04 3.77
C GLN A 25 -14.51 3.34 3.60
N LEU A 26 -14.09 3.83 2.43
CA LEU A 26 -12.69 4.25 2.21
C LEU A 26 -12.25 5.37 3.16
N LYS A 27 -13.12 6.37 3.38
CA LYS A 27 -12.87 7.44 4.36
C LYS A 27 -12.73 6.88 5.77
N GLU A 28 -13.60 5.95 6.15
CA GLU A 28 -13.60 5.32 7.48
C GLU A 28 -12.32 4.53 7.73
N ILE A 29 -11.86 3.72 6.76
CA ILE A 29 -10.61 2.96 6.86
C ILE A 29 -9.41 3.89 7.07
N ILE A 30 -9.26 4.92 6.23
CA ILE A 30 -8.15 5.88 6.34
C ILE A 30 -8.23 6.65 7.66
N ASN A 31 -9.42 7.10 8.06
CA ASN A 31 -9.63 7.82 9.32
C ASN A 31 -9.30 6.97 10.54
N SER A 32 -9.61 5.67 10.50
CA SER A 32 -9.30 4.74 11.58
C SER A 32 -7.78 4.67 11.81
N GLY A 33 -6.99 4.53 10.74
CA GLY A 33 -5.54 4.54 10.83
C GLY A 33 -5.00 5.85 11.41
N LEU A 34 -5.49 7.00 10.92
CA LEU A 34 -5.11 8.32 11.44
C LEU A 34 -5.41 8.49 12.93
N LYS A 35 -6.57 7.99 13.39
CA LYS A 35 -6.95 8.02 14.82
C LYS A 35 -6.02 7.17 15.70
N GLN A 36 -5.40 6.14 15.14
CA GLN A 36 -4.41 5.30 15.82
C GLN A 36 -2.99 5.87 15.76
N GLY A 37 -2.81 7.11 15.28
CA GLY A 37 -1.50 7.75 15.17
C GLY A 37 -0.69 7.33 13.94
N ILE A 38 -1.27 6.53 13.04
CA ILE A 38 -0.61 6.13 11.80
C ILE A 38 -0.56 7.31 10.84
N SER A 39 0.56 7.49 10.14
CA SER A 39 0.70 8.55 9.13
C SER A 39 -0.34 8.41 8.01
N LEU A 40 -0.71 9.52 7.36
CA LEU A 40 -1.64 9.47 6.21
C LEU A 40 -1.13 8.55 5.09
N LYS A 41 0.18 8.54 4.84
CA LYS A 41 0.80 7.67 3.83
C LYS A 41 0.60 6.20 4.19
N SER A 42 0.98 5.82 5.41
CA SER A 42 0.88 4.45 5.91
C SER A 42 -0.59 3.99 5.98
N ALA A 43 -1.53 4.87 6.33
CA ALA A 43 -2.96 4.58 6.33
C ALA A 43 -3.50 4.31 4.91
N ILE A 44 -3.04 5.06 3.89
CA ILE A 44 -3.40 4.83 2.49
C ILE A 44 -2.81 3.49 2.00
N ILE A 45 -1.56 3.18 2.35
CA ILE A 45 -0.91 1.92 1.98
C ILE A 45 -1.62 0.74 2.64
N GLY A 46 -1.95 0.84 3.93
CA GLY A 46 -2.73 -0.18 4.64
C GLY A 46 -4.10 -0.41 4.02
N ALA A 47 -4.79 0.66 3.60
CA ALA A 47 -6.06 0.53 2.87
C ALA A 47 -5.88 -0.20 1.53
N ARG A 48 -4.82 0.10 0.77
CA ARG A 48 -4.49 -0.61 -0.48
C ARG A 48 -4.26 -2.11 -0.22
N LEU A 49 -3.44 -2.44 0.79
CA LEU A 49 -3.12 -3.81 1.20
C LEU A 49 -4.38 -4.60 1.59
N ALA A 50 -5.23 -4.02 2.44
CA ALA A 50 -6.47 -4.67 2.88
C ALA A 50 -7.43 -4.95 1.71
N LEU A 51 -7.62 -3.95 0.83
CA LEU A 51 -8.52 -4.08 -0.33
C LEU A 51 -7.98 -5.04 -1.38
N SER A 52 -6.67 -5.05 -1.65
CA SER A 52 -6.06 -5.99 -2.61
C SER A 52 -6.11 -7.43 -2.11
N GLY A 53 -5.89 -7.64 -0.80
CA GLY A 53 -6.05 -8.95 -0.17
C GLY A 53 -7.49 -9.46 -0.18
N GLN A 54 -8.48 -8.57 -0.01
CA GLN A 54 -9.89 -8.95 0.03
C GLN A 54 -10.47 -9.26 -1.36
N PHE A 55 -10.20 -8.43 -2.38
CA PHE A 55 -10.87 -8.53 -3.68
C PHE A 55 -10.02 -9.20 -4.77
N GLY A 56 -8.80 -9.58 -4.44
CA GLY A 56 -7.84 -10.10 -5.40
C GLY A 56 -7.27 -8.99 -6.28
N GLY A 57 -5.95 -8.92 -6.34
CA GLY A 57 -5.25 -8.01 -7.24
C GLY A 57 -3.79 -7.87 -6.86
N ASN A 58 -2.92 -7.91 -7.87
CA ASN A 58 -1.52 -7.57 -7.68
C ASN A 58 -1.43 -6.05 -7.46
N GLU A 59 -1.17 -5.67 -6.22
CA GLU A 59 -0.88 -4.29 -5.84
C GLU A 59 0.64 -4.17 -5.74
N LEU A 60 1.23 -3.27 -6.52
CA LEU A 60 2.65 -2.98 -6.43
C LEU A 60 2.87 -1.86 -5.41
N PHE A 61 3.88 -2.04 -4.58
CA PHE A 61 4.33 -1.07 -3.60
C PHE A 61 5.76 -0.66 -3.92
N THR A 62 6.07 0.61 -3.71
CA THR A 62 7.46 1.09 -3.78
C THR A 62 8.20 0.66 -2.52
N VAL A 63 9.54 0.66 -2.56
CA VAL A 63 10.35 0.40 -1.36
C VAL A 63 10.02 1.40 -0.26
N ASP A 64 9.86 2.67 -0.62
CA ASP A 64 9.45 3.76 0.27
C ASP A 64 8.03 3.56 0.87
N ASP A 65 7.12 2.88 0.16
CA ASP A 65 5.84 2.46 0.74
C ASP A 65 6.04 1.38 1.82
N VAL A 66 6.89 0.39 1.55
CA VAL A 66 7.18 -0.69 2.50
C VAL A 66 7.85 -0.12 3.75
N CYS A 67 8.89 0.70 3.60
CA CYS A 67 9.55 1.40 4.71
C CYS A 67 8.54 2.20 5.56
N ALA A 68 7.58 2.89 4.91
CA ALA A 68 6.59 3.69 5.63
C ALA A 68 5.61 2.86 6.47
N VAL A 69 5.43 1.57 6.20
CA VAL A 69 4.52 0.70 6.97
C VAL A 69 5.23 -0.27 7.89
N THR A 70 6.46 -0.67 7.58
CA THR A 70 7.24 -1.59 8.41
C THR A 70 8.19 -0.87 9.37
N GLY A 71 8.57 0.37 9.07
CA GLY A 71 9.60 1.10 9.81
C GLY A 71 11.03 0.65 9.46
N GLU A 72 11.18 -0.26 8.51
CA GLU A 72 12.49 -0.72 8.02
C GLU A 72 13.16 0.36 7.15
N THR A 73 14.49 0.34 7.15
CA THR A 73 15.30 1.11 6.22
C THR A 73 15.19 0.55 4.79
N GLU A 74 15.52 1.38 3.80
CA GLU A 74 15.56 0.95 2.39
C GLU A 74 16.48 -0.27 2.19
N ALA A 75 17.66 -0.26 2.83
CA ALA A 75 18.61 -1.37 2.75
C ALA A 75 18.05 -2.68 3.33
N GLU A 76 17.30 -2.63 4.42
CA GLU A 76 16.64 -3.80 5.02
C GLU A 76 15.54 -4.35 4.11
N VAL A 77 14.71 -3.47 3.55
CA VAL A 77 13.66 -3.87 2.59
C VAL A 77 14.27 -4.49 1.34
N ILE A 78 15.30 -3.89 0.75
CA ILE A 78 16.00 -4.45 -0.42
C ILE A 78 16.63 -5.81 -0.09
N LYS A 79 17.28 -5.92 1.08
CA LYS A 79 17.85 -7.20 1.55
C LYS A 79 16.78 -8.27 1.70
N ARG A 80 15.61 -7.92 2.24
CA ARG A 80 14.47 -8.83 2.38
C ARG A 80 13.93 -9.27 1.02
N ILE A 81 13.78 -8.35 0.07
CA ILE A 81 13.36 -8.66 -1.30
C ILE A 81 14.30 -9.69 -1.94
N LYS A 82 15.61 -9.42 -1.91
CA LYS A 82 16.64 -10.35 -2.44
C LYS A 82 16.64 -11.71 -1.71
N GLN A 83 16.29 -11.74 -0.42
CA GLN A 83 16.14 -12.99 0.32
C GLN A 83 14.93 -13.79 -0.18
N LEU A 84 13.77 -13.16 -0.32
CA LEU A 84 12.55 -13.81 -0.80
C LEU A 84 12.74 -14.40 -2.20
N GLU A 85 13.45 -13.70 -3.09
CA GLU A 85 13.81 -14.22 -4.43
C GLU A 85 14.67 -15.49 -4.34
N ARG A 86 15.69 -15.50 -3.46
CA ARG A 86 16.56 -16.68 -3.25
C ARG A 86 15.81 -17.87 -2.65
N GLU A 87 14.79 -17.60 -1.84
CA GLU A 87 13.90 -18.62 -1.26
C GLU A 87 12.85 -19.14 -2.27
N GLY A 88 12.84 -18.62 -3.50
CA GLY A 88 11.95 -19.06 -4.57
C GLY A 88 10.56 -18.42 -4.52
N HIS A 89 10.36 -17.38 -3.72
CA HIS A 89 9.12 -16.61 -3.75
C HIS A 89 9.02 -15.79 -5.04
N ASN A 90 7.83 -15.73 -5.63
CA ASN A 90 7.57 -14.90 -6.79
C ASN A 90 7.51 -13.43 -6.38
N VAL A 91 8.60 -12.69 -6.62
CA VAL A 91 8.68 -11.24 -6.37
C VAL A 91 8.63 -10.50 -7.70
N LEU A 92 7.68 -9.58 -7.83
CA LEU A 92 7.49 -8.78 -9.04
C LEU A 92 8.11 -7.38 -8.85
N HIS A 93 9.15 -7.06 -9.61
CA HIS A 93 9.80 -5.75 -9.59
C HIS A 93 9.64 -5.02 -10.94
N LYS A 94 9.35 -3.72 -10.88
CA LYS A 94 9.30 -2.85 -12.08
C LYS A 94 10.66 -2.17 -12.24
N GLY A 95 11.59 -2.88 -12.89
CA GLY A 95 12.98 -2.46 -13.06
C GLY A 95 13.97 -3.27 -12.22
N PRO A 96 15.29 -3.07 -12.40
CA PRO A 96 16.31 -3.77 -11.63
C PRO A 96 16.36 -3.25 -10.19
N LEU A 97 16.65 -4.14 -9.24
CA LEU A 97 16.96 -3.75 -7.87
C LEU A 97 18.35 -3.10 -7.81
N PRO A 98 18.56 -2.09 -6.95
CA PRO A 98 19.88 -1.53 -6.70
C PRO A 98 20.86 -2.63 -6.22
N ALA A 99 22.10 -2.51 -6.69
CA ALA A 99 23.19 -3.45 -6.40
C ALA A 99 23.42 -3.61 -4.88
#